data_AF-A0A6A6EJ84-F1
#
_entry.id   AF-A0A6A6EJ84-F1
#
_cell.length_a   1.000
_cell.length_b   1.000
_cell.length_c   1.000
_cell.angle_alpha   90.00
_cell.angle_beta   90.00
_cell.angle_gamma   90.00
#
_symmetry.space_group_name_H-M   'P 1'
#
loop_
_entity.id
_entity.type
_entity.pdbx_description
1 polymer ?
#
loop_
_entity_poly.entity_id
_entity_poly.type
_entity_poly.pdbx_seq_one_letter_code
_entity_poly.pdbx_strand_id
1 'polypeptide(L)'
;MSAGIPSPVRSRASSGSKSPLSLDLSDLPPLVQPSPLSNTLIITNLQEPEIFNPSNLVQIRQLLNQHAAIHTWAPLKSFRRIVVSFFDVDSAISIRQNLDGEQIMGCRVRVYFGLSTPLNPSDQHLPLPKSDKLFFISPPPSPPMGWEMHNEDAPNKIVHAEDLAAALARLHADHTEYPSPTDLSPIVQRRRTGSSTVVYHPDDHGDNPNLPAIAVEDTTESPTAMTPTDMMEGIEGPIAQHKAQGKVVSTARPPVEFMT
;
A
#
# COMPACT_ATOMS: atom_id res chain seq x y z
N MET A 1 75.96 31.88 -58.55
CA MET A 1 76.41 30.81 -57.63
C MET A 1 75.37 30.72 -56.51
N SER A 2 74.51 29.71 -56.56
CA SER A 2 73.41 29.52 -55.60
C SER A 2 73.94 28.81 -54.35
N ALA A 3 73.76 29.42 -53.19
CA ALA A 3 74.18 28.88 -51.90
C ALA A 3 73.18 27.82 -51.41
N GLY A 4 73.64 26.58 -51.27
CA GLY A 4 72.88 25.47 -50.68
C GLY A 4 72.86 25.57 -49.14
N ILE A 5 71.67 25.53 -48.56
CA ILE A 5 71.44 25.48 -47.11
C ILE A 5 71.58 24.03 -46.63
N PRO A 6 72.41 23.70 -45.62
CA PRO A 6 72.46 22.35 -45.08
C PRO A 6 71.28 22.10 -44.13
N SER A 7 70.60 20.97 -44.33
CA SER A 7 69.50 20.50 -43.47
C SER A 7 70.00 20.07 -42.09
N PRO A 8 69.19 20.20 -41.01
CA PRO A 8 69.62 19.79 -39.68
C PRO A 8 69.60 18.26 -39.55
N VAL A 9 70.66 17.71 -38.94
CA VAL A 9 70.79 16.30 -38.61
C VAL A 9 69.71 15.93 -37.58
N ARG A 10 68.78 15.06 -37.97
CA ARG A 10 67.77 14.47 -37.06
C ARG A 10 68.48 13.84 -35.86
N SER A 11 68.06 14.25 -34.67
CA SER A 11 68.34 13.53 -33.42
C SER A 11 67.84 12.09 -33.55
N ARG A 12 68.74 11.13 -33.29
CA ARG A 12 68.41 9.71 -33.20
C ARG A 12 67.41 9.52 -32.07
N ALA A 13 66.17 9.16 -32.41
CA ALA A 13 65.21 8.68 -31.44
C ALA A 13 65.79 7.43 -30.78
N SER A 14 65.97 7.48 -29.47
CA SER A 14 66.32 6.31 -28.67
C SER A 14 65.29 5.23 -28.91
N SER A 15 65.75 4.06 -29.36
CA SER A 15 64.94 2.85 -29.48
C SER A 15 64.65 2.32 -28.08
N GLY A 16 63.78 3.01 -27.35
CA GLY A 16 63.17 2.51 -26.13
C GLY A 16 62.24 1.36 -26.50
N SER A 17 62.56 0.16 -26.02
CA SER A 17 61.74 -1.03 -26.05
C SER A 17 60.25 -0.68 -25.88
N LYS A 18 59.44 -0.89 -26.92
CA LYS A 18 57.99 -0.80 -26.84
C LYS A 18 57.53 -1.97 -25.96
N SER A 19 57.41 -1.76 -24.66
CA SER A 19 56.61 -2.62 -23.81
C SER A 19 55.20 -2.66 -24.41
N PRO A 20 54.62 -3.84 -24.70
CA PRO A 20 53.24 -3.90 -25.13
C PRO A 20 52.39 -3.46 -23.94
N LEU A 21 51.86 -2.24 -24.00
CA LEU A 21 50.85 -1.80 -23.03
C LEU A 21 49.60 -2.63 -23.26
N SER A 22 49.45 -3.73 -22.52
CA SER A 22 48.21 -4.50 -22.45
C SER A 22 47.29 -3.83 -21.44
N LEU A 23 46.10 -3.44 -21.89
CA LEU A 23 45.05 -2.97 -20.98
C LEU A 23 44.48 -4.21 -20.28
N ASP A 24 44.57 -4.21 -18.95
CA ASP A 24 43.91 -5.21 -18.11
C ASP A 24 42.41 -4.90 -18.05
N LEU A 25 41.59 -5.83 -18.54
CA LEU A 25 40.13 -5.71 -18.61
C LEU A 25 39.43 -6.58 -17.56
N SER A 26 40.18 -7.14 -16.60
CA SER A 26 39.66 -8.05 -15.58
C SER A 26 38.64 -7.39 -14.65
N ASP A 27 38.72 -6.07 -14.47
CA ASP A 27 37.81 -5.27 -13.63
C ASP A 27 36.63 -4.68 -14.41
N LEU A 28 36.44 -5.04 -15.69
CA LEU A 28 35.26 -4.58 -16.42
C LEU A 28 34.00 -5.27 -15.86
N PRO A 29 32.92 -4.51 -15.58
CA PRO A 29 31.64 -5.11 -15.25
C PRO A 29 31.18 -6.03 -16.39
N PRO A 30 30.49 -7.13 -16.06
CA PRO A 30 30.01 -8.06 -17.08
C PRO A 30 29.13 -7.33 -18.08
N LEU A 31 29.26 -7.70 -19.35
CA LEU A 31 28.41 -7.18 -20.43
C LEU A 31 26.94 -7.34 -20.03
N VAL A 32 26.22 -6.21 -19.99
CA VAL A 32 24.78 -6.21 -19.74
C VAL A 32 24.11 -6.97 -20.87
N GLN A 33 23.63 -8.18 -20.57
CA GLN A 33 22.90 -8.98 -21.55
C GLN A 33 21.61 -8.24 -21.92
N PRO A 34 21.21 -8.24 -23.20
CA PRO A 34 19.93 -7.66 -23.58
C PRO A 34 18.83 -8.37 -22.81
N SER A 35 17.88 -7.60 -22.26
CA SER A 35 16.73 -8.16 -21.57
C SER A 35 16.05 -9.22 -22.46
N PRO A 36 15.62 -10.36 -21.88
CA PRO A 36 14.91 -11.38 -22.64
C PRO A 36 13.65 -10.81 -23.29
N LEU A 37 13.23 -11.41 -24.40
CA LEU A 37 11.99 -11.04 -25.07
C LEU A 37 10.82 -11.20 -24.10
N SER A 38 9.97 -10.18 -23.99
CA SER A 38 8.82 -10.19 -23.11
C SER A 38 7.67 -9.40 -23.73
N ASN A 39 6.46 -9.58 -23.19
CA ASN A 39 5.28 -8.83 -23.63
C ASN A 39 5.26 -7.38 -23.13
N THR A 40 6.31 -6.92 -22.43
CA THR A 40 6.35 -5.61 -21.78
C THR A 40 7.51 -4.78 -22.32
N LEU A 41 7.21 -3.58 -22.79
CA LEU A 41 8.17 -2.62 -23.31
C LEU A 41 8.34 -1.44 -22.35
N ILE A 42 9.59 -1.01 -22.21
CA ILE A 42 9.97 0.20 -21.50
C ILE A 42 10.49 1.19 -22.54
N ILE A 43 9.67 2.20 -22.81
CA ILE A 43 10.01 3.32 -23.69
C ILE A 43 10.76 4.35 -22.84
N THR A 44 12.00 4.65 -23.23
CA THR A 44 12.92 5.51 -22.48
C THR A 44 13.43 6.66 -23.33
N ASN A 45 14.15 7.59 -22.69
CA ASN A 45 14.71 8.79 -23.32
C ASN A 45 13.64 9.80 -23.80
N LEU A 46 12.50 9.87 -23.09
CA LEU A 46 11.45 10.85 -23.34
C LEU A 46 11.78 12.15 -22.60
N GLN A 47 12.71 12.93 -23.15
CA GLN A 47 13.28 14.09 -22.44
C GLN A 47 12.33 15.29 -22.39
N GLU A 48 11.46 15.44 -23.39
CA GLU A 48 10.53 16.57 -23.46
C GLU A 48 9.35 16.39 -22.48
N PRO A 49 9.11 17.36 -21.58
CA PRO A 49 7.99 17.30 -20.63
C PRO A 49 6.62 17.27 -21.30
N GLU A 50 6.51 17.88 -22.49
CA GLU A 50 5.26 17.97 -23.25
C GLU A 50 4.75 16.60 -23.69
N ILE A 51 5.62 15.59 -23.85
CA ILE A 51 5.23 14.21 -24.16
C ILE A 51 4.25 13.68 -23.11
N PHE A 52 4.40 14.10 -21.85
CA PHE A 52 3.58 13.67 -20.72
C PHE A 52 2.33 14.53 -20.50
N ASN A 53 2.02 15.45 -21.43
CA ASN A 53 0.72 16.11 -21.44
C ASN A 53 -0.37 15.09 -21.79
N PRO A 54 -1.56 15.19 -21.17
CA PRO A 54 -2.62 14.19 -21.33
C PRO A 54 -3.04 13.99 -22.79
N SER A 55 -3.13 15.07 -23.59
CA SER A 55 -3.47 14.98 -25.01
C SER A 55 -2.47 14.16 -25.82
N ASN A 56 -1.17 14.35 -25.56
CA ASN A 56 -0.10 13.64 -26.27
C ASN A 56 -0.03 12.18 -25.84
N LEU A 57 -0.21 11.89 -24.55
CA LEU A 57 -0.27 10.52 -24.04
C LEU A 57 -1.43 9.73 -24.66
N VAL A 58 -2.59 10.36 -24.84
CA VAL A 58 -3.74 9.74 -25.53
C VAL A 58 -3.40 9.44 -26.98
N GLN A 59 -2.80 10.38 -27.71
CA GLN A 59 -2.39 10.18 -29.10
C GLN A 59 -1.37 9.05 -29.25
N ILE A 60 -0.32 9.04 -28.42
CA ILE A 60 0.71 7.98 -28.43
C ILE A 60 0.08 6.63 -28.11
N ARG A 61 -0.81 6.57 -27.11
CA ARG A 61 -1.54 5.34 -26.77
C ARG A 61 -2.41 4.88 -27.94
N GLN A 62 -3.13 5.77 -28.60
CA GLN A 62 -3.98 5.44 -29.76
C GLN A 62 -3.15 4.90 -30.92
N LEU A 63 -2.03 5.54 -31.24
CA LEU A 63 -1.10 5.09 -32.28
C LEU A 63 -0.60 3.66 -31.98
N LEU A 64 -0.14 3.41 -30.76
CA LEU A 64 0.30 2.07 -30.36
C LEU A 64 -0.84 1.05 -30.44
N ASN A 65 -2.06 1.44 -30.06
CA ASN A 65 -3.23 0.58 -30.10
C ASN A 65 -3.70 0.24 -31.53
N GLN A 66 -3.31 1.04 -32.54
CA GLN A 66 -3.53 0.71 -33.95
C GLN A 66 -2.63 -0.43 -34.42
N HIS A 67 -1.43 -0.55 -33.83
CA HIS A 67 -0.47 -1.61 -34.17
C HIS A 67 -0.69 -2.89 -33.37
N ALA A 68 -0.92 -2.78 -32.05
CA ALA A 68 -1.24 -3.92 -31.21
C ALA A 68 -2.11 -3.54 -30.00
N ALA A 69 -2.97 -4.45 -29.57
CA ALA A 69 -3.82 -4.25 -28.41
C ALA A 69 -2.99 -4.12 -27.11
N ILE A 70 -3.14 -2.98 -26.44
CA ILE A 70 -2.43 -2.68 -25.19
C ILE A 70 -3.17 -3.33 -24.01
N HIS A 71 -2.44 -4.06 -23.17
CA HIS A 71 -2.94 -4.61 -21.90
C HIS A 71 -2.79 -3.60 -20.76
N THR A 72 -1.57 -3.06 -20.55
CA THR A 72 -1.30 -2.06 -19.51
C THR A 72 -0.58 -0.85 -20.09
N TRP A 73 -0.98 0.34 -19.64
CA TRP A 73 -0.40 1.62 -20.05
C TRP A 73 0.00 2.43 -18.81
N ALA A 74 1.29 2.64 -18.60
CA ALA A 74 1.83 3.31 -17.42
C ALA A 74 2.87 4.39 -17.79
N PRO A 75 2.44 5.65 -18.01
CA PRO A 75 3.34 6.77 -18.21
C PRO A 75 3.94 7.26 -16.89
N LEU A 76 5.27 7.24 -16.79
CA LEU A 76 6.03 7.62 -15.59
C LEU A 76 6.79 8.93 -15.86
N LYS A 77 6.09 10.06 -15.69
CA LYS A 77 6.61 11.41 -16.00
C LYS A 77 7.96 11.71 -15.35
N SER A 78 8.09 11.49 -14.04
CA SER A 78 9.33 11.78 -13.30
C SER A 78 10.52 10.94 -13.77
N PHE A 79 10.24 9.73 -14.27
CA PHE A 79 11.27 8.81 -14.78
C PHE A 79 11.55 8.99 -16.27
N ARG A 80 10.82 9.86 -16.97
CA ARG A 80 10.93 10.07 -18.43
C ARG A 80 10.74 8.76 -19.20
N ARG A 81 9.80 7.93 -18.73
CA ARG A 81 9.54 6.58 -19.23
C ARG A 81 8.06 6.32 -19.42
N ILE A 82 7.74 5.44 -20.36
CA ILE A 82 6.40 4.84 -20.47
C ILE A 82 6.59 3.33 -20.47
N VAL A 83 5.88 2.64 -19.58
CA VAL A 83 5.82 1.17 -19.55
C VAL A 83 4.52 0.75 -20.22
N VAL A 84 4.62 -0.16 -21.19
CA VAL A 84 3.49 -0.67 -21.95
C VAL A 84 3.57 -2.18 -21.98
N SER A 85 2.51 -2.88 -21.60
CA SER A 85 2.42 -4.34 -21.77
C SER A 85 1.35 -4.70 -22.80
N PHE A 86 1.59 -5.81 -23.49
CA PHE A 86 0.75 -6.36 -24.55
C PHE A 86 0.27 -7.77 -24.18
N PHE A 87 -0.72 -8.27 -24.90
CA PHE A 87 -1.21 -9.64 -24.74
C PHE A 87 -0.20 -10.67 -25.26
N ASP A 88 0.49 -10.36 -26.36
CA ASP A 88 1.43 -11.24 -27.02
C ASP A 88 2.85 -10.68 -27.02
N VAL A 89 3.84 -11.57 -26.95
CA VAL A 89 5.26 -11.21 -27.05
C VAL A 89 5.60 -10.73 -28.47
N ASP A 90 5.01 -11.34 -29.51
CA ASP A 90 5.26 -10.99 -30.91
C ASP A 90 4.81 -9.55 -31.25
N SER A 91 3.72 -9.12 -30.65
CA SER A 91 3.23 -7.73 -30.73
C SER A 91 4.26 -6.75 -30.15
N ALA A 92 4.84 -7.08 -28.98
CA ALA A 92 5.88 -6.27 -28.37
C ALA A 92 7.17 -6.22 -29.22
N ILE A 93 7.56 -7.34 -29.84
CA ILE A 93 8.71 -7.40 -30.76
C ILE A 93 8.48 -6.49 -31.96
N SER A 94 7.29 -6.58 -32.59
CA SER A 94 6.94 -5.79 -33.77
C SER A 94 6.93 -4.29 -33.46
N ILE A 95 6.38 -3.89 -32.31
CA ILE A 95 6.39 -2.49 -31.88
C ILE A 95 7.81 -2.01 -31.58
N ARG A 96 8.63 -2.82 -30.89
CA ARG A 96 10.03 -2.46 -30.62
C ARG A 96 10.82 -2.23 -31.91
N GLN A 97 10.64 -3.08 -32.93
CA GLN A 97 11.34 -2.94 -34.20
C GLN A 97 11.01 -1.63 -34.92
N ASN A 98 9.75 -1.18 -34.82
CA ASN A 98 9.31 0.05 -35.47
C ASN A 98 9.62 1.32 -34.64
N LEU A 99 9.63 1.23 -33.31
CA LEU A 99 9.71 2.40 -32.43
C LEU A 99 11.12 2.63 -31.85
N ASP A 100 11.98 1.61 -31.79
CA ASP A 100 13.33 1.78 -31.25
C ASP A 100 14.19 2.65 -32.19
N GLY A 101 14.64 3.81 -31.67
CA GLY A 101 15.45 4.76 -32.43
C GLY A 101 14.66 5.80 -33.21
N GLU A 102 13.33 5.77 -33.18
CA GLU A 102 12.46 6.80 -33.76
C GLU A 102 12.49 8.11 -32.96
N GLN A 103 12.06 9.20 -33.60
CA GLN A 103 11.98 10.52 -32.96
C GLN A 103 10.55 10.85 -32.52
N ILE A 104 10.35 11.03 -31.21
CA ILE A 104 9.11 11.54 -30.65
C ILE A 104 9.37 12.95 -30.11
N MET A 105 8.73 13.96 -30.72
CA MET A 105 8.86 15.37 -30.31
C MET A 105 10.34 15.82 -30.21
N GLY A 106 11.19 15.43 -31.17
CA GLY A 106 12.62 15.78 -31.19
C GLY A 106 13.53 14.91 -30.31
N CYS A 107 12.97 14.01 -29.50
CA CYS A 107 13.74 13.06 -28.70
C CYS A 107 13.87 11.71 -29.41
N ARG A 108 15.11 11.22 -29.58
CA ARG A 108 15.35 9.87 -30.09
C ARG A 108 15.07 8.82 -29.01
N VAL A 109 14.03 8.05 -29.17
CA VAL A 109 13.54 7.12 -28.15
C VAL A 109 14.32 5.81 -28.16
N ARG A 110 14.44 5.18 -26.99
CA ARG A 110 15.05 3.84 -26.85
C ARG A 110 14.06 2.90 -26.19
N VAL A 111 13.86 1.73 -26.78
CA VAL A 111 12.87 0.74 -26.33
C VAL A 111 13.55 -0.54 -25.86
N TYR A 112 13.29 -0.90 -24.60
CA TYR A 112 13.84 -2.10 -23.97
C TYR A 112 12.73 -3.07 -23.57
N PHE A 113 13.03 -4.36 -23.55
CA PHE A 113 12.13 -5.35 -22.95
C PHE A 113 12.22 -5.27 -21.42
N GLY A 114 11.05 -5.23 -20.77
CA GLY A 114 10.90 -5.27 -19.32
C GLY A 114 10.67 -6.70 -18.81
N LEU A 115 10.30 -6.80 -17.54
CA LEU A 115 9.80 -8.06 -16.98
C LEU A 115 8.45 -8.43 -17.61
N SER A 116 8.22 -9.72 -17.84
CA SER A 116 6.96 -10.19 -18.42
C SER A 116 5.80 -9.89 -17.47
N THR A 117 4.75 -9.27 -17.98
CA THR A 117 3.52 -8.98 -17.22
C THR A 117 2.55 -10.14 -17.41
N PRO A 118 2.23 -10.93 -16.37
CA PRO A 118 1.25 -12.01 -16.49
C PRO A 118 -0.15 -11.43 -16.74
N LEU A 119 -0.87 -11.98 -17.71
CA LEU A 119 -2.23 -11.54 -18.05
C LEU A 119 -3.26 -11.90 -16.98
N ASN A 120 -3.08 -13.08 -16.37
CA ASN A 120 -3.83 -13.52 -15.21
C ASN A 120 -2.84 -13.65 -14.06
N PRO A 121 -2.70 -12.65 -13.18
CA PRO A 121 -1.88 -12.81 -11.99
C PRO A 121 -2.51 -13.91 -11.13
N SER A 122 -1.93 -15.11 -11.15
CA SER A 122 -2.22 -16.10 -10.11
C SER A 122 -1.86 -15.48 -8.76
N ASP A 123 -2.63 -15.80 -7.72
CA ASP A 123 -2.33 -15.34 -6.38
C ASP A 123 -0.90 -15.75 -5.99
N GLN A 124 0.01 -14.76 -5.96
CA GLN A 124 1.40 -14.90 -5.56
C GLN A 124 1.58 -14.52 -4.09
N HIS A 125 0.50 -14.20 -3.38
CA HIS A 125 0.57 -13.94 -1.96
C HIS A 125 0.82 -15.26 -1.22
N LEU A 126 1.63 -15.17 -0.17
CA LEU A 126 1.76 -16.28 0.76
C LEU A 126 0.39 -16.52 1.40
N PRO A 127 -0.02 -17.78 1.60
CA PRO A 127 -1.26 -18.07 2.29
C PRO A 127 -1.20 -17.45 3.70
N LEU A 128 -2.35 -16.96 4.17
CA LEU A 128 -2.45 -16.40 5.50
C LEU A 128 -1.93 -17.44 6.52
N PRO A 129 -0.95 -17.08 7.38
CA PRO A 129 -0.50 -17.98 8.42
C PRO A 129 -1.67 -18.42 9.31
N LYS A 130 -1.60 -19.66 9.82
CA LYS A 130 -2.60 -20.17 10.77
C LYS A 130 -2.74 -19.21 11.95
N SER A 131 -3.95 -19.08 12.49
CA SER A 131 -4.30 -18.21 13.63
C SER A 131 -3.31 -18.29 14.78
N ASP A 132 -2.85 -19.51 15.08
CA ASP A 132 -1.93 -19.82 16.19
C ASP A 132 -0.55 -19.16 16.02
N LYS A 133 -0.22 -18.72 14.81
CA LYS A 133 1.04 -18.03 14.47
C LYS A 133 0.86 -16.53 14.19
N LEU A 134 -0.38 -16.03 14.18
CA LEU A 134 -0.65 -14.60 13.93
C LEU A 134 -0.18 -13.70 15.09
N PHE A 135 0.01 -14.26 16.29
CA PHE A 135 0.57 -13.51 17.42
C PHE A 135 2.06 -13.15 17.24
N PHE A 136 2.78 -13.81 16.31
CA PHE A 136 4.21 -13.58 16.06
C PHE A 136 4.52 -12.56 14.95
N ILE A 137 3.51 -12.01 14.27
CA ILE A 137 3.73 -11.16 13.07
C ILE A 137 3.59 -9.65 13.34
N SER A 138 3.36 -9.20 14.59
CA SER A 138 3.43 -7.78 14.96
C SER A 138 4.31 -7.54 16.21
N PRO A 139 4.97 -6.36 16.33
CA PRO A 139 5.66 -5.96 17.56
C PRO A 139 4.67 -5.30 18.55
N PRO A 140 4.85 -5.41 19.89
CA PRO A 140 6.13 -5.44 20.61
C PRO A 140 6.58 -6.83 21.08
N PRO A 141 7.87 -6.95 21.46
CA PRO A 141 8.60 -8.20 21.47
C PRO A 141 8.26 -9.04 22.68
N SER A 142 8.09 -10.33 22.42
CA SER A 142 7.99 -11.43 23.38
C SER A 142 6.67 -11.43 24.17
N PRO A 143 5.91 -12.53 24.12
CA PRO A 143 4.80 -12.70 25.03
C PRO A 143 5.31 -12.73 26.49
N PRO A 144 4.49 -12.30 27.46
CA PRO A 144 4.91 -12.24 28.87
C PRO A 144 5.37 -13.61 29.40
N MET A 145 6.19 -13.58 30.44
CA MET A 145 6.72 -14.79 31.09
C MET A 145 5.58 -15.74 31.50
N GLY A 146 5.60 -16.98 30.99
CA GLY A 146 4.57 -17.99 31.24
C GLY A 146 3.48 -18.09 30.15
N TRP A 147 3.57 -17.28 29.08
CA TRP A 147 2.72 -17.46 27.91
C TRP A 147 3.20 -18.64 27.07
N GLU A 148 2.35 -19.64 26.94
CA GLU A 148 2.53 -20.75 26.01
C GLU A 148 1.48 -20.63 24.91
N MET A 149 1.85 -20.99 23.68
CA MET A 149 0.92 -21.01 22.55
C MET A 149 -0.16 -22.06 22.83
N HIS A 150 -1.32 -21.62 23.28
CA HIS A 150 -2.49 -22.45 23.44
C HIS A 150 -3.40 -22.27 22.21
N ASN A 151 -4.02 -23.35 21.74
CA ASN A 151 -5.05 -23.23 20.71
C ASN A 151 -6.24 -22.52 21.36
N GLU A 152 -6.40 -21.23 21.08
CA GLU A 152 -7.60 -20.51 21.49
C GLU A 152 -8.81 -21.08 20.74
N ASP A 153 -9.84 -21.46 21.48
CA ASP A 153 -11.13 -21.85 20.89
C ASP A 153 -11.84 -20.62 20.29
N ALA A 154 -12.87 -20.87 19.47
CA ALA A 154 -13.65 -19.83 18.81
C ALA A 154 -14.23 -18.77 19.80
N PRO A 155 -14.42 -17.51 19.37
CA PRO A 155 -14.89 -16.43 20.23
C PRO A 155 -16.21 -16.76 20.93
N ASN A 156 -16.33 -16.26 22.17
CA ASN A 156 -17.47 -16.52 23.07
C ASN A 156 -18.79 -16.06 22.43
N LYS A 157 -19.76 -16.96 22.27
CA LYS A 157 -21.05 -16.68 21.61
C LYS A 157 -22.12 -16.14 22.56
N ILE A 158 -21.87 -16.17 23.86
CA ILE A 158 -22.80 -15.68 24.89
C ILE A 158 -22.37 -14.27 25.25
N VAL A 159 -23.15 -13.28 24.82
CA VAL A 159 -22.85 -11.86 25.04
C VAL A 159 -22.98 -11.49 26.53
N HIS A 160 -23.82 -12.21 27.29
CA HIS A 160 -24.06 -11.95 28.71
C HIS A 160 -24.13 -13.23 29.53
N ALA A 161 -23.23 -13.39 30.49
CA ALA A 161 -23.27 -14.51 31.43
C ALA A 161 -24.38 -14.26 32.45
N GLU A 162 -25.45 -15.06 32.42
CA GLU A 162 -26.63 -14.92 33.30
C GLU A 162 -26.26 -15.03 34.79
N ASP A 163 -25.19 -15.74 35.12
CA ASP A 163 -24.66 -15.83 36.47
C ASP A 163 -24.00 -14.53 36.93
N LEU A 164 -23.35 -13.77 36.03
CA LEU A 164 -22.88 -12.41 36.35
C LEU A 164 -24.06 -11.44 36.48
N ALA A 165 -25.09 -11.58 35.64
CA ALA A 165 -26.31 -10.78 35.77
C ALA A 165 -27.04 -11.07 37.08
N ALA A 166 -27.10 -12.35 37.49
CA ALA A 166 -27.67 -12.76 38.77
C ALA A 166 -26.80 -12.32 39.95
N ALA A 167 -25.48 -12.35 39.83
CA ALA A 167 -24.57 -11.85 40.85
C ALA A 167 -24.70 -10.32 41.00
N LEU A 168 -24.77 -9.56 39.89
CA LEU A 168 -25.06 -8.12 39.91
C LEU A 168 -26.44 -7.82 40.50
N ALA A 169 -27.46 -8.61 40.17
CA ALA A 169 -28.80 -8.45 40.74
C ALA A 169 -28.85 -8.76 42.25
N ARG A 170 -28.00 -9.68 42.73
CA ARG A 170 -27.87 -9.99 44.17
C ARG A 170 -26.99 -8.99 44.90
N LEU A 171 -26.03 -8.39 44.19
CA LEU A 171 -25.20 -7.28 44.65
C LEU A 171 -26.10 -6.03 44.75
N HIS A 172 -26.88 -5.98 45.84
CA HIS A 172 -27.43 -4.71 46.28
C HIS A 172 -26.25 -3.84 46.64
N ALA A 173 -25.86 -2.95 45.72
CA ALA A 173 -25.07 -1.80 46.08
C ALA A 173 -25.90 -1.09 47.16
N ASP A 174 -25.45 -1.13 48.41
CA ASP A 174 -25.91 -0.16 49.39
C ASP A 174 -25.72 1.18 48.69
N HIS A 175 -26.85 1.83 48.36
CA HIS A 175 -26.86 3.23 48.00
C HIS A 175 -26.45 4.00 49.26
N THR A 176 -25.18 3.91 49.67
CA THR A 176 -24.53 5.05 50.28
C THR A 176 -24.78 6.19 49.29
N GLU A 177 -25.63 7.12 49.71
CA GLU A 177 -25.95 8.38 49.04
C GLU A 177 -24.64 9.15 48.82
N TYR A 178 -23.86 8.72 47.83
CA TYR A 178 -23.02 9.62 47.09
C TYR A 178 -23.98 10.34 46.16
N PRO A 179 -24.11 11.67 46.26
CA PRO A 179 -24.95 12.42 45.35
C PRO A 179 -24.43 12.18 43.93
N SER A 180 -25.12 11.29 43.21
CA SER A 180 -24.98 11.17 41.78
C SER A 180 -25.42 12.53 41.21
N PRO A 181 -24.64 13.18 40.34
CA PRO A 181 -24.88 14.57 39.93
C PRO A 181 -26.16 14.75 39.08
N THR A 182 -26.95 13.70 38.91
CA THR A 182 -28.13 13.64 38.06
C THR A 182 -29.45 14.06 38.71
N ASP A 183 -29.51 14.26 40.04
CA ASP A 183 -30.75 14.67 40.74
C ASP A 183 -30.88 16.18 40.99
N LEU A 184 -30.03 16.99 40.38
CA LEU A 184 -30.33 18.41 40.21
C LEU A 184 -30.87 18.61 38.80
N SER A 185 -32.19 18.53 38.69
CA SER A 185 -32.92 19.26 37.67
C SER A 185 -33.14 20.70 38.15
N PRO A 186 -32.27 21.70 37.87
CA PRO A 186 -32.82 22.97 37.47
C PRO A 186 -33.23 22.82 36.00
N ILE A 187 -34.29 23.52 35.64
CA ILE A 187 -34.64 23.82 34.26
C ILE A 187 -33.41 24.46 33.59
N VAL A 188 -32.55 23.64 32.98
CA VAL A 188 -31.50 24.11 32.07
C VAL A 188 -32.09 24.01 30.69
N GLN A 189 -32.24 25.16 30.04
CA GLN A 189 -32.76 25.25 28.68
C GLN A 189 -31.88 24.39 27.77
N ARG A 190 -32.31 23.15 27.48
CA ARG A 190 -31.63 22.25 26.57
C ARG A 190 -31.62 22.89 25.18
N ARG A 191 -30.54 23.63 24.88
CA ARG A 191 -30.32 24.25 23.57
C ARG A 191 -29.90 23.15 22.61
N ARG A 192 -30.86 22.66 21.83
CA ARG A 192 -30.59 21.72 20.75
C ARG A 192 -30.27 22.51 19.48
N THR A 193 -29.14 22.21 18.84
CA THR A 193 -28.80 22.75 17.52
C THR A 193 -28.34 21.58 16.65
N GLY A 194 -29.24 21.08 15.79
CA GLY A 194 -29.00 19.88 14.97
C GLY A 194 -28.98 18.56 15.75
N SER A 195 -28.07 17.65 15.36
CA SER A 195 -27.82 16.34 15.99
C SER A 195 -27.00 16.42 17.29
N SER A 196 -26.41 17.59 17.59
CA SER A 196 -25.60 17.79 18.78
C SER A 196 -26.45 18.20 20.00
N THR A 197 -26.18 17.56 21.15
CA THR A 197 -26.74 17.92 22.45
C THR A 197 -25.65 18.51 23.34
N VAL A 198 -25.80 19.78 23.72
CA VAL A 198 -24.91 20.43 24.70
C VAL A 198 -25.22 19.87 26.09
N VAL A 199 -24.23 19.24 26.71
CA VAL A 199 -24.35 18.61 28.04
C VAL A 199 -23.87 19.56 29.13
N TYR A 200 -22.99 20.49 28.80
CA TYR A 200 -22.45 21.46 29.75
C TYR A 200 -22.21 22.81 29.07
N HIS A 201 -22.76 23.89 29.66
CA HIS A 201 -22.45 25.27 29.28
C HIS A 201 -21.89 26.02 30.49
N PRO A 202 -20.73 26.70 30.37
CA PRO A 202 -20.08 27.37 31.50
C PRO A 202 -20.94 28.49 32.12
N ASP A 203 -21.78 29.15 31.31
CA ASP A 203 -22.71 30.19 31.79
C ASP A 203 -23.85 29.65 32.66
N ASP A 204 -24.21 28.36 32.52
CA ASP A 204 -25.34 27.74 33.23
C ASP A 204 -24.92 27.12 34.58
N HIS A 205 -23.63 26.81 34.75
CA HIS A 205 -23.07 26.10 35.92
C HIS A 205 -21.92 26.88 36.59
N GLY A 206 -22.03 28.22 36.59
CA GLY A 206 -20.95 29.19 36.78
C GLY A 206 -20.01 28.98 37.97
N ASP A 207 -18.99 28.13 37.81
CA ASP A 207 -17.89 27.95 38.76
C ASP A 207 -16.48 28.08 38.12
N ASN A 208 -16.35 28.29 36.81
CA ASN A 208 -15.08 28.75 36.21
C ASN A 208 -15.24 29.24 34.75
N PRO A 209 -14.91 30.51 34.42
CA PRO A 209 -15.05 31.03 33.06
C PRO A 209 -14.02 30.44 32.07
N ASN A 210 -13.06 29.66 32.54
CA ASN A 210 -12.02 29.03 31.71
C ASN A 210 -12.37 27.61 31.23
N LEU A 211 -13.55 27.09 31.59
CA LEU A 211 -13.96 25.75 31.15
C LEU A 211 -14.73 25.84 29.82
N PRO A 212 -14.37 25.02 28.81
CA PRO A 212 -15.09 24.99 27.54
C PRO A 212 -16.47 24.33 27.70
N ALA A 213 -17.42 24.72 26.84
CA ALA A 213 -18.69 24.02 26.73
C ALA A 213 -18.48 22.61 26.15
N ILE A 214 -19.23 21.63 26.66
CA ILE A 214 -19.14 20.23 26.22
C ILE A 214 -20.44 19.86 25.52
N ALA A 215 -20.32 19.41 24.27
CA ALA A 215 -21.43 18.91 23.47
C ALA A 215 -21.14 17.49 22.99
N VAL A 216 -22.18 16.66 22.94
CA VAL A 216 -22.12 15.28 22.48
C VAL A 216 -22.89 15.18 21.18
N GLU A 217 -22.26 14.58 20.18
CA GLU A 217 -22.84 14.33 18.85
C GLU A 217 -23.23 12.85 18.75
N ASP A 218 -24.49 12.59 18.40
CA ASP A 218 -25.02 11.23 18.31
C ASP A 218 -24.77 10.69 16.89
N THR A 219 -23.84 9.75 16.76
CA THR A 219 -23.43 9.17 15.45
C THR A 219 -24.15 7.87 15.12
N THR A 220 -25.21 7.55 15.87
CA THR A 220 -26.03 6.34 15.68
C THR A 220 -27.04 6.45 14.53
N GLU A 221 -27.17 7.63 13.91
CA GLU A 221 -27.91 7.78 12.65
C GLU A 221 -27.06 7.33 11.45
N SER A 222 -27.32 6.12 10.99
CA SER A 222 -26.81 5.59 9.73
C SER A 222 -27.19 6.51 8.57
N PRO A 223 -26.24 7.00 7.75
CA PRO A 223 -26.58 7.81 6.58
C PRO A 223 -27.39 6.98 5.60
N THR A 224 -28.51 7.55 5.15
CA THR A 224 -29.36 7.05 4.08
C THR A 224 -28.51 6.61 2.89
N ALA A 225 -28.77 5.39 2.41
CA ALA A 225 -28.10 4.80 1.26
C ALA A 225 -28.25 5.68 0.01
N MET A 226 -27.19 6.42 -0.33
CA MET A 226 -26.93 6.85 -1.69
C MET A 226 -25.85 5.93 -2.24
N THR A 227 -26.28 4.86 -2.89
CA THR A 227 -25.44 4.05 -3.76
C THR A 227 -24.93 4.91 -4.93
N PRO A 228 -23.63 4.87 -5.21
CA PRO A 228 -23.21 4.54 -6.56
C PRO A 228 -22.63 3.14 -6.58
N THR A 229 -23.08 2.35 -7.54
CA THR A 229 -22.67 0.98 -7.82
C THR A 229 -21.18 0.95 -8.15
N ASP A 230 -20.34 0.55 -7.19
CA ASP A 230 -18.98 0.08 -7.49
C ASP A 230 -18.91 -1.41 -7.18
N MET A 231 -18.87 -2.18 -8.27
CA MET A 231 -18.63 -3.63 -8.24
C MET A 231 -17.16 -3.87 -7.90
N MET A 232 -16.84 -3.99 -6.62
CA MET A 232 -15.62 -4.67 -6.17
C MET A 232 -16.01 -5.99 -5.51
N GLU A 233 -15.85 -7.06 -6.29
CA GLU A 233 -15.97 -8.45 -5.90
C GLU A 233 -14.86 -8.80 -4.89
N GLY A 234 -15.13 -8.56 -3.61
CA GLY A 234 -14.33 -9.08 -2.51
C GLY A 234 -14.75 -10.52 -2.22
N ILE A 235 -13.88 -11.48 -2.49
CA ILE A 235 -14.05 -12.89 -2.12
C ILE A 235 -14.19 -12.98 -0.60
N GLU A 236 -15.40 -13.33 -0.15
CA GLU A 236 -15.71 -13.62 1.25
C GLU A 236 -14.80 -14.76 1.75
N GLY A 237 -14.03 -14.48 2.79
CA GLY A 237 -13.13 -15.46 3.38
C GLY A 237 -13.87 -16.66 4.01
N PRO A 238 -13.21 -17.82 4.13
CA PRO A 238 -13.79 -19.07 4.62
C PRO A 238 -14.32 -19.01 6.06
N ILE A 239 -14.00 -17.95 6.82
CA ILE A 239 -14.48 -17.73 8.20
C ILE A 239 -16.02 -17.57 8.23
N ALA A 240 -16.62 -17.02 7.17
CA ALA A 240 -18.08 -16.87 7.08
C ALA A 240 -18.80 -18.22 6.96
N GLN A 241 -18.17 -19.23 6.35
CA GLN A 241 -18.81 -20.52 6.05
C GLN A 241 -18.95 -21.43 7.28
N HIS A 242 -17.99 -21.37 8.22
CA HIS A 242 -18.03 -22.21 9.43
C HIS A 242 -19.09 -21.78 10.45
N LYS A 243 -19.65 -20.57 10.34
CA LYS A 243 -20.75 -20.09 11.19
C LYS A 243 -22.09 -20.80 10.89
N ALA A 244 -22.23 -21.40 9.69
CA ALA A 244 -23.46 -22.01 9.21
C ALA A 244 -23.73 -23.43 9.73
N GLN A 245 -22.78 -24.10 10.38
CA GLN A 245 -22.90 -25.52 10.76
C GLN A 245 -23.17 -25.80 12.25
N GLY A 246 -23.57 -24.80 13.03
CA GLY A 246 -24.38 -25.00 14.25
C GLY A 246 -23.78 -25.82 15.40
N LYS A 247 -22.52 -26.26 15.35
CA LYS A 247 -21.89 -27.00 16.45
C LYS A 247 -21.11 -26.02 17.34
N VAL A 248 -21.52 -25.92 18.60
CA VAL A 248 -21.02 -24.94 19.57
C VAL A 248 -20.51 -25.70 20.79
N VAL A 249 -19.22 -25.59 21.09
CA VAL A 249 -18.57 -26.22 22.26
C VAL A 249 -17.90 -25.12 23.08
N SER A 250 -17.93 -25.23 24.41
CA SER A 250 -17.56 -24.20 25.40
C SER A 250 -16.08 -24.26 25.79
N THR A 251 -15.47 -23.09 26.01
CA THR A 251 -14.20 -22.96 26.76
C THR A 251 -14.45 -23.09 28.27
N ALA A 252 -13.43 -23.56 28.99
CA ALA A 252 -13.47 -23.68 30.45
C ALA A 252 -13.33 -22.32 31.13
N ARG A 253 -14.12 -22.10 32.19
CA ARG A 253 -14.06 -20.89 33.03
C ARG A 253 -12.82 -20.93 33.95
N PRO A 254 -12.23 -19.77 34.27
CA PRO A 254 -11.14 -19.71 35.27
C PRO A 254 -11.63 -20.18 36.65
N PRO A 255 -10.77 -20.84 37.44
CA PRO A 255 -11.15 -21.44 38.73
C PRO A 255 -11.55 -20.40 39.77
N VAL A 256 -12.64 -20.69 40.49
CA VAL A 256 -13.27 -19.84 41.49
C VAL A 256 -12.65 -20.11 42.86
N GLU A 257 -11.40 -19.68 43.10
CA GLU A 257 -10.75 -19.83 44.41
C GLU A 257 -10.52 -18.51 45.17
N PHE A 258 -11.05 -17.37 44.70
CA PHE A 258 -10.79 -16.06 45.32
C PHE A 258 -11.97 -15.40 46.05
N MET A 259 -12.96 -16.16 46.52
CA MET A 259 -14.12 -15.61 47.23
C MET A 259 -14.49 -16.48 48.45
N THR A 260 -13.69 -16.37 49.50
CA THR A 260 -14.08 -16.67 50.90
C THR A 260 -13.56 -15.56 51.79
#